data_AF-A0A0M3J4Q4-F1
#
_entry.id   AF-A0A0M3J4Q4-F1
#
_cell.length_a   1.000
_cell.length_b   1.000
_cell.length_c   1.000
_cell.angle_alpha   90.00
_cell.angle_beta   90.00
_cell.angle_gamma   90.00
#
_symmetry.space_group_name_H-M   'P 1'
#
loop_
_entity.id
_entity.type
_entity.pdbx_description
1 polymer ?
#
loop_
_entity_poly.entity_id
_entity_poly.type
_entity_poly.pdbx_seq_one_letter_code
_entity_poly.pdbx_strand_id
1 'polypeptide(L)'
;MALAAMYTAVVIGDGWVIMQRRWPQYRVHCRKPYAEMGYRSMGSTMKHVVSASIVLTQFGTAVVFLLLSSKNIGDFLQAFFGVHVSYCILIIIVGISLLPLLFLKSPQDFWWAVVAAMITTTGALILLVIGAGIDFPLCHPVRGENEKSVPTNYFLGLGTLLFSFGGHAAFPTIVNDMKKPSHFARSSIFAFGAAGCMYIPVSVIAYVVYGNSVRDSVINSIQNTGLQQAVNILITLHCLLALTIIFNPLNQEAEELFNVPHS
;
A
#
# COMPACT_ATOMS: atom_id res chain seq x y z
N MET A 1 -10.21 -4.95 -12.00
CA MET A 1 -8.88 -5.12 -11.37
C MET A 1 -8.96 -5.89 -10.04
N ALA A 2 -9.75 -5.42 -9.06
CA ALA A 2 -9.90 -6.07 -7.75
C ALA A 2 -10.13 -7.60 -7.80
N LEU A 3 -11.06 -8.07 -8.64
CA LEU A 3 -11.34 -9.51 -8.79
C LEU A 3 -10.15 -10.31 -9.31
N ALA A 4 -9.38 -9.76 -10.25
CA ALA A 4 -8.19 -10.42 -10.79
C ALA A 4 -7.05 -10.47 -9.75
N ALA A 5 -6.85 -9.38 -9.00
CA ALA A 5 -5.90 -9.32 -7.89
C ALA A 5 -6.28 -10.31 -6.77
N MET A 6 -7.57 -10.39 -6.43
CA MET A 6 -8.10 -11.34 -5.46
C MET A 6 -7.91 -12.80 -5.92
N TYR A 7 -8.24 -13.12 -7.17
CA TYR A 7 -8.06 -14.46 -7.72
C TYR A 7 -6.58 -14.89 -7.65
N THR A 8 -5.68 -14.03 -8.13
CA THR A 8 -4.24 -14.31 -8.11
C THR A 8 -3.67 -14.40 -6.70
N ALA A 9 -4.21 -13.63 -5.74
CA ALA A 9 -3.85 -13.77 -4.33
C ALA A 9 -4.21 -15.16 -3.79
N VAL A 10 -5.44 -15.62 -4.04
CA VAL A 10 -5.89 -16.97 -3.63
C VAL A 10 -5.00 -18.05 -4.22
N VAL A 11 -4.69 -17.96 -5.52
CA VAL A 11 -3.81 -18.91 -6.21
C VAL A 11 -2.42 -18.96 -5.59
N ILE A 12 -1.82 -17.80 -5.26
CA ILE A 12 -0.51 -17.75 -4.59
C ILE A 12 -0.57 -18.40 -3.21
N GLY A 13 -1.60 -18.09 -2.42
CA GLY A 13 -1.76 -18.66 -1.09
C GLY A 13 -1.95 -20.18 -1.11
N ASP A 14 -2.81 -20.68 -1.99
CA ASP A 14 -3.00 -22.13 -2.18
C ASP A 14 -1.70 -22.79 -2.67
N GLY A 15 -0.97 -22.13 -3.57
CA GLY A 15 0.36 -22.56 -4.02
C GLY A 15 1.34 -22.73 -2.86
N TRP A 16 1.39 -21.77 -1.92
CA TRP A 16 2.24 -21.89 -0.73
C TRP A 16 1.79 -23.01 0.20
N VAL A 17 0.48 -23.18 0.42
CA VAL A 17 -0.06 -24.29 1.22
C VAL A 17 0.31 -25.65 0.63
N ILE A 18 0.27 -25.79 -0.71
CA ILE A 18 0.73 -27.00 -1.40
C ILE A 18 2.22 -27.24 -1.13
N MET A 19 3.04 -26.19 -1.18
CA MET A 19 4.46 -26.29 -0.87
C MET A 19 4.73 -26.80 0.55
N GLN A 20 4.05 -26.23 1.55
CA GLN A 20 4.20 -26.67 2.96
C GLN A 20 3.77 -28.13 3.17
N ARG A 21 2.79 -28.62 2.41
CA ARG A 21 2.36 -30.02 2.45
C ARG A 21 3.41 -30.94 1.86
N ARG A 22 3.93 -30.60 0.67
CA ARG A 22 4.83 -31.46 -0.12
C ARG A 22 6.27 -31.46 0.39
N TRP A 23 6.76 -30.36 0.95
CA TRP A 23 8.12 -30.24 1.46
C TRP A 23 8.11 -29.78 2.93
N PRO A 24 8.41 -30.69 3.88
CA PRO A 24 8.37 -30.39 5.31
C PRO A 24 9.27 -29.22 5.75
N GLN A 25 10.37 -28.95 5.01
CA GLN A 25 11.29 -27.84 5.28
C GLN A 25 10.64 -26.45 5.22
N TYR A 26 9.50 -26.28 4.52
CA TYR A 26 8.78 -24.99 4.47
C TYR A 26 7.68 -24.88 5.53
N ARG A 27 7.55 -25.86 6.43
CA ARG A 27 6.67 -25.77 7.60
C ARG A 27 7.32 -24.98 8.74
N VAL A 28 8.63 -24.82 8.70
CA VAL A 28 9.40 -23.91 9.55
C VAL A 28 9.60 -22.58 8.81
N HIS A 29 10.10 -21.56 9.52
CA HIS A 29 10.29 -20.23 8.98
C HIS A 29 11.05 -20.24 7.64
N CYS A 30 10.44 -19.65 6.60
CA CYS A 30 11.04 -19.50 5.28
C CYS A 30 11.20 -18.00 4.98
N ARG A 31 12.42 -17.58 4.71
CA ARG A 31 12.77 -16.17 4.52
C ARG A 31 12.32 -15.60 3.18
N LYS A 32 12.38 -16.40 2.11
CA LYS A 32 11.97 -16.00 0.76
C LYS A 32 10.90 -16.94 0.18
N PRO A 33 9.70 -17.03 0.79
CA PRO A 33 8.69 -18.00 0.37
C PRO A 33 8.35 -17.89 -1.11
N TYR A 34 8.20 -16.66 -1.63
CA TYR A 34 7.83 -16.46 -3.02
C TYR A 34 8.95 -16.87 -4.00
N ALA A 35 10.21 -16.52 -3.71
CA ALA A 35 11.34 -16.95 -4.54
C ALA A 35 11.49 -18.48 -4.53
N GLU A 36 11.24 -19.13 -3.38
CA GLU A 36 11.23 -20.60 -3.27
C GLU A 36 10.09 -21.25 -4.07
N MET A 37 8.92 -20.60 -4.18
CA MET A 37 7.88 -21.03 -5.11
C MET A 37 8.36 -20.98 -6.57
N GLY A 38 9.05 -19.91 -6.97
CA GLY A 38 9.67 -19.81 -8.28
C GLY A 38 10.74 -20.88 -8.52
N TYR A 39 11.56 -21.16 -7.51
CA TYR A 39 12.58 -22.21 -7.55
C TYR A 39 11.98 -23.59 -7.79
N ARG A 40 10.95 -23.95 -7.02
CA ARG A 40 10.33 -25.27 -7.09
C ARG A 40 9.49 -25.48 -8.35
N SER A 41 9.01 -24.40 -8.98
CA SER A 41 8.23 -24.49 -10.22
C SER A 41 9.09 -24.60 -11.47
N MET A 42 10.13 -23.75 -11.60
CA MET A 42 10.90 -23.59 -12.84
C MET A 42 12.42 -23.49 -12.63
N GLY A 43 12.91 -23.84 -11.44
CA GLY A 43 14.34 -23.90 -11.13
C GLY A 43 14.97 -22.57 -10.76
N SER A 44 16.30 -22.55 -10.71
CA SER A 44 17.10 -21.43 -10.18
C SER A 44 16.87 -20.11 -10.91
N THR A 45 16.70 -20.14 -12.24
CA THR A 45 16.45 -18.91 -13.01
C THR A 45 15.19 -18.19 -12.55
N MET A 46 14.09 -18.93 -12.33
CA MET A 46 12.83 -18.34 -11.90
C MET A 46 12.89 -17.82 -10.46
N LYS A 47 13.69 -18.46 -9.57
CA LYS A 47 13.98 -17.93 -8.23
C LYS A 47 14.50 -16.49 -8.29
N HIS A 48 15.48 -16.24 -9.16
CA HIS A 48 16.10 -14.91 -9.31
C HIS A 48 15.14 -13.91 -9.97
N VAL A 49 14.36 -14.33 -10.98
CA VAL A 49 13.36 -13.47 -11.62
C VAL A 49 12.30 -13.01 -10.62
N VAL A 50 11.80 -13.92 -9.77
CA VAL A 50 10.81 -13.59 -8.73
C VAL A 50 11.41 -12.65 -7.68
N SER A 51 12.61 -12.94 -7.18
CA SER A 51 13.30 -12.06 -6.22
C SER A 51 13.53 -10.65 -6.79
N ALA A 52 14.04 -10.53 -8.03
CA ALA A 52 14.21 -9.24 -8.70
C ALA A 52 12.88 -8.47 -8.87
N SER A 53 11.81 -9.18 -9.24
CA SER A 53 10.47 -8.58 -9.39
C SER A 53 9.92 -8.06 -8.06
N ILE A 54 10.15 -8.79 -6.96
CA ILE A 54 9.76 -8.39 -5.61
C ILE A 54 10.54 -7.15 -5.18
N VAL A 55 11.86 -7.15 -5.35
CA VAL A 55 12.71 -6.01 -4.98
C VAL A 55 12.28 -4.75 -5.74
N LEU A 56 12.09 -4.85 -7.06
CA LEU A 56 11.65 -3.72 -7.88
C LEU A 56 10.29 -3.19 -7.44
N THR A 57 9.32 -4.08 -7.20
CA THR A 57 7.95 -3.70 -6.83
C THR A 57 7.89 -3.08 -5.44
N GLN A 58 8.59 -3.66 -4.46
CA GLN A 58 8.59 -3.16 -3.09
C GLN A 58 9.38 -1.85 -2.97
N PHE A 59 10.50 -1.72 -3.68
CA PHE A 59 11.24 -0.45 -3.74
C PHE A 59 10.38 0.66 -4.34
N GLY A 60 9.70 0.41 -5.46
CA GLY A 60 8.78 1.37 -6.06
C GLY A 60 7.64 1.76 -5.13
N THR A 61 7.07 0.79 -4.41
CA THR A 61 6.00 1.04 -3.42
C THR A 61 6.49 1.88 -2.25
N ALA A 62 7.69 1.58 -1.74
CA ALA A 62 8.32 2.38 -0.69
C ALA A 62 8.55 3.83 -1.12
N VAL A 63 9.01 4.06 -2.36
CA VAL A 63 9.20 5.41 -2.91
C VAL A 63 7.88 6.18 -2.96
N VAL A 64 6.79 5.56 -3.41
CA VAL A 64 5.47 6.22 -3.46
C VAL A 64 4.99 6.62 -2.07
N PHE A 65 5.10 5.72 -1.08
CA PHE A 65 4.68 6.03 0.28
C PHE A 65 5.54 7.12 0.94
N LEU A 66 6.86 7.11 0.69
CA LEU A 66 7.75 8.17 1.16
C LEU A 66 7.38 9.52 0.54
N LEU A 67 7.22 9.59 -0.79
CA LEU A 67 6.82 10.81 -1.49
C LEU A 67 5.48 11.35 -0.99
N LEU A 68 4.47 10.49 -0.83
CA LEU A 68 3.15 10.89 -0.35
C LEU A 68 3.23 11.42 1.08
N SER A 69 3.93 10.71 1.97
CA SER A 69 4.13 11.14 3.37
C SER A 69 4.84 12.50 3.44
N SER A 70 5.87 12.70 2.62
CA SER A 70 6.61 13.98 2.59
C SER A 70 5.79 15.13 2.04
N LYS A 71 4.99 14.91 0.98
CA LYS A 71 4.09 15.93 0.43
C LYS A 71 3.04 16.33 1.46
N ASN A 72 2.42 15.34 2.09
CA ASN A 72 1.43 15.52 3.13
C ASN A 72 1.96 16.29 4.35
N ILE A 73 3.16 15.94 4.84
CA ILE A 73 3.82 16.68 5.93
C ILE A 73 4.12 18.12 5.51
N GLY A 74 4.57 18.35 4.27
CA GLY A 74 4.79 19.68 3.73
C GLY A 74 3.51 20.52 3.71
N ASP A 75 2.41 19.95 3.20
CA ASP A 75 1.09 20.59 3.16
C ASP A 75 0.59 20.94 4.58
N PHE A 76 0.86 20.08 5.56
CA PHE A 76 0.52 20.31 6.98
C PHE A 76 1.37 21.45 7.60
N LEU A 77 2.69 21.44 7.36
CA LEU A 77 3.60 22.48 7.86
C LEU A 77 3.24 23.86 7.30
N GLN A 78 2.89 23.92 6.02
CA GLN A 78 2.44 25.14 5.38
C GLN A 78 1.11 25.62 5.97
N ALA A 79 0.14 24.73 6.20
CA ALA A 79 -1.19 25.11 6.66
C ALA A 79 -1.21 25.65 8.10
N PHE A 80 -0.44 25.07 9.03
CA PHE A 80 -0.48 25.47 10.45
C PHE A 80 0.65 26.37 10.90
N PHE A 81 1.84 26.23 10.30
CA PHE A 81 3.03 26.97 10.72
C PHE A 81 3.46 28.02 9.69
N GLY A 82 2.84 28.06 8.50
CA GLY A 82 3.24 28.95 7.41
C GLY A 82 4.64 28.67 6.86
N VAL A 83 5.20 27.49 7.19
CA VAL A 83 6.57 27.13 6.80
C VAL A 83 6.52 26.33 5.50
N HIS A 84 7.15 26.88 4.46
CA HIS A 84 7.34 26.17 3.21
C HIS A 84 8.65 25.38 3.24
N VAL A 85 8.53 24.06 3.39
CA VAL A 85 9.66 23.14 3.26
C VAL A 85 9.50 22.35 1.96
N SER A 86 10.56 22.30 1.15
CA SER A 86 10.54 21.49 -0.07
C SER A 86 10.37 20.01 0.28
N TYR A 87 9.47 19.32 -0.43
CA TYR A 87 9.28 17.88 -0.26
C TYR A 87 10.55 17.07 -0.56
N CYS A 88 11.49 17.62 -1.36
CA CYS A 88 12.80 17.03 -1.62
C CYS A 88 13.67 16.92 -0.35
N ILE A 89 13.49 17.84 0.61
CA ILE A 89 14.18 17.78 1.90
C ILE A 89 13.40 16.88 2.85
N LEU A 90 12.06 17.01 2.86
CA LEU A 90 11.20 16.21 3.72
C LEU A 90 11.30 14.71 3.44
N ILE A 91 11.53 14.29 2.19
CA ILE A 91 11.72 12.87 1.86
C ILE A 91 12.97 12.28 2.52
N ILE A 92 14.06 13.06 2.59
CA ILE A 92 15.29 12.64 3.27
C ILE A 92 15.04 12.55 4.78
N ILE A 93 14.37 13.57 5.35
CA ILE A 93 14.04 13.60 6.78
C ILE A 93 13.14 12.42 7.17
N VAL A 94 12.07 12.17 6.41
CA VAL A 94 11.14 11.05 6.65
C VAL A 94 11.85 9.71 6.45
N GLY A 95 12.70 9.57 5.42
CA GLY A 95 13.47 8.36 5.21
C GLY A 95 14.42 8.05 6.37
N ILE A 96 15.18 9.04 6.84
CA ILE A 96 16.10 8.90 7.97
C ILE A 96 15.34 8.60 9.27
N SER A 97 14.20 9.27 9.51
CA SER A 97 13.42 9.05 10.73
C SER A 97 12.72 7.69 10.77
N LEU A 98 12.38 7.12 9.61
CA LEU A 98 11.83 5.78 9.50
C LEU A 98 12.89 4.69 9.59
N LEU A 99 14.14 4.96 9.24
CA LEU A 99 15.22 3.97 9.20
C LEU A 99 15.33 3.09 10.46
N PRO A 100 15.23 3.61 11.70
CA PRO A 100 15.19 2.78 12.91
C PRO A 100 13.98 1.83 12.97
N LEU A 101 12.82 2.28 12.49
CA LEU A 101 11.59 1.49 12.45
C LEU A 101 11.60 0.45 11.32
N LEU A 102 12.39 0.68 10.27
CA LEU A 102 12.56 -0.27 9.18
C LEU A 102 13.43 -1.47 9.57
N PHE A 103 14.26 -1.38 10.61
CA PHE A 103 15.02 -2.53 11.12
C PHE A 103 14.19 -3.48 12.01
N LEU A 104 12.88 -3.21 12.18
CA LEU A 104 12.00 -4.07 12.97
C LEU A 104 11.71 -5.39 12.24
N LYS A 105 11.64 -6.46 13.04
CA LYS A 105 11.44 -7.85 12.59
C LYS A 105 10.01 -8.09 12.09
N SER A 106 9.82 -9.15 11.28
CA SER A 106 8.61 -9.66 10.58
C SER A 106 7.22 -9.08 10.98
N PRO A 107 6.24 -8.92 10.05
CA PRO A 107 4.88 -8.43 10.31
C PRO A 107 4.11 -9.06 11.47
N GLN A 108 4.45 -10.30 11.86
CA GLN A 108 3.92 -10.95 13.05
C GLN A 108 4.23 -10.17 14.35
N ASP A 109 5.40 -9.53 14.43
CA ASP A 109 5.90 -8.85 15.64
C ASP A 109 5.32 -7.45 15.83
N PHE A 110 4.66 -6.89 14.81
CA PHE A 110 4.11 -5.52 14.82
C PHE A 110 2.64 -5.43 14.37
N TRP A 111 1.84 -6.43 14.71
CA TRP A 111 0.40 -6.45 14.40
C TRP A 111 -0.36 -5.18 14.82
N TRP A 112 0.09 -4.48 15.87
CA TRP A 112 -0.48 -3.22 16.33
C TRP A 112 -0.35 -2.11 15.27
N ALA A 113 0.75 -2.07 14.52
CA ALA A 113 0.99 -1.08 13.47
C ALA A 113 0.04 -1.30 12.29
N VAL A 114 -0.25 -2.57 11.97
CA VAL A 114 -1.26 -2.94 10.97
C VAL A 114 -2.64 -2.46 11.42
N VAL A 115 -3.04 -2.73 12.66
CA VAL A 115 -4.34 -2.30 13.19
C VAL A 115 -4.44 -0.78 13.20
N ALA A 116 -3.40 -0.07 13.64
CA ALA A 116 -3.35 1.38 13.63
C ALA A 116 -3.46 1.93 12.20
N ALA A 117 -2.75 1.35 11.22
CA ALA A 117 -2.83 1.74 9.82
C ALA A 117 -4.24 1.54 9.22
N MET A 118 -4.96 0.50 9.65
CA MET A 118 -6.34 0.26 9.22
C MET A 118 -7.32 1.27 9.83
N ILE A 119 -7.15 1.60 11.12
CA ILE A 119 -7.97 2.61 11.80
C ILE A 119 -7.78 3.99 11.15
N THR A 120 -6.53 4.38 10.89
CA THR A 120 -6.23 5.68 10.29
C THR A 120 -6.76 5.79 8.87
N THR A 121 -6.63 4.73 8.07
CA THR A 121 -7.23 4.68 6.72
C THR A 121 -8.74 4.82 6.80
N THR A 122 -9.40 4.01 7.63
CA THR A 122 -10.87 4.02 7.73
C THR A 122 -11.37 5.39 8.18
N GLY A 123 -10.73 6.00 9.19
CA GLY A 123 -11.03 7.36 9.63
C GLY A 123 -10.81 8.40 8.54
N ALA A 124 -9.71 8.33 7.81
CA ALA A 124 -9.41 9.23 6.71
C ALA A 124 -10.47 9.17 5.61
N LEU A 125 -10.91 7.97 5.23
CA LEU A 125 -11.92 7.80 4.19
C LEU A 125 -13.30 8.31 4.63
N ILE A 126 -13.68 8.10 5.89
CA ILE A 126 -14.93 8.66 6.45
C ILE A 126 -14.88 10.19 6.39
N LEU A 127 -13.79 10.80 6.88
CA LEU A 127 -13.63 12.25 6.85
C LEU A 127 -13.59 12.81 5.43
N LEU A 128 -12.97 12.10 4.49
CA LEU A 128 -12.95 12.47 3.08
C LEU A 128 -14.36 12.48 2.48
N VAL A 129 -15.16 11.43 2.73
CA VAL A 129 -16.55 11.37 2.27
C VAL A 129 -17.39 12.49 2.89
N ILE A 130 -17.22 12.77 4.18
CA ILE A 130 -17.87 13.91 4.84
C ILE A 130 -17.47 15.23 4.16
N GLY A 131 -16.19 15.43 3.88
CA GLY A 131 -15.68 16.64 3.26
C GLY A 131 -16.20 16.86 1.85
N ALA A 132 -16.15 15.81 1.03
CA ALA A 132 -16.72 15.84 -0.30
C ALA A 132 -18.25 16.07 -0.26
N GLY A 133 -18.95 15.54 0.75
CA GLY A 133 -20.38 15.80 0.96
C GLY A 133 -20.70 17.25 1.31
N ILE A 134 -19.86 17.89 2.15
CA ILE A 134 -19.96 19.32 2.48
C ILE A 134 -19.67 20.18 1.23
N ASP A 135 -18.70 19.77 0.43
CA ASP A 135 -18.28 20.50 -0.77
C ASP A 135 -19.23 20.30 -1.95
N PHE A 136 -20.07 19.25 -1.95
CA PHE A 136 -21.01 18.90 -3.02
C PHE A 136 -21.86 20.08 -3.54
N PRO A 137 -22.64 20.81 -2.72
CA PRO A 137 -23.50 21.90 -3.21
C PRO A 137 -22.73 23.04 -3.87
N LEU A 138 -21.45 23.25 -3.51
CA LEU A 138 -20.62 24.34 -4.01
C LEU A 138 -19.78 23.92 -5.23
N CYS A 139 -19.21 22.73 -5.20
CA CYS A 139 -18.25 22.26 -6.21
C CYS A 139 -18.93 21.51 -7.36
N HIS A 140 -19.95 20.69 -7.08
CA HIS A 140 -20.61 19.87 -8.10
C HIS A 140 -21.18 20.71 -9.27
N PRO A 141 -21.82 21.87 -9.06
CA PRO A 141 -22.39 22.65 -10.17
C PRO A 141 -21.36 23.31 -11.08
N VAL A 142 -20.15 23.56 -10.58
CA VAL A 142 -19.07 24.27 -11.30
C VAL A 142 -17.90 23.36 -11.67
N ARG A 143 -18.01 22.05 -11.43
CA ARG A 143 -16.97 21.09 -11.75
C ARG A 143 -16.74 21.05 -13.26
N GLY A 144 -15.49 20.91 -13.68
CA GLY A 144 -15.20 20.60 -15.07
C GLY A 144 -15.39 19.12 -15.37
N GLU A 145 -15.69 18.80 -16.62
CA GLU A 145 -15.79 17.43 -17.11
C GLU A 145 -14.63 17.11 -18.07
N ASN A 146 -14.28 15.83 -18.17
CA ASN A 146 -13.25 15.41 -19.12
C ASN A 146 -13.83 15.38 -20.53
N GLU A 147 -13.56 16.41 -21.33
CA GLU A 147 -14.10 16.52 -22.69
C GLU A 147 -13.42 15.59 -23.70
N LYS A 148 -12.19 15.12 -23.40
CA LYS A 148 -11.40 14.27 -24.31
C LYS A 148 -10.71 13.15 -23.56
N SER A 149 -10.78 11.94 -24.12
CA SER A 149 -10.00 10.80 -23.65
C SER A 149 -8.54 10.94 -24.10
N VAL A 150 -7.63 11.15 -23.15
CA VAL A 150 -6.19 11.18 -23.42
C VAL A 150 -5.60 9.79 -23.09
N PRO A 151 -4.97 9.08 -24.04
CA PRO A 151 -4.43 7.74 -23.79
C PRO A 151 -3.45 7.66 -22.62
N THR A 152 -2.62 8.68 -22.41
CA THR A 152 -1.68 8.73 -21.29
C THR A 152 -2.38 8.70 -19.93
N ASN A 153 -3.51 9.40 -19.80
CA ASN A 153 -4.30 9.42 -18.56
C ASN A 153 -4.94 8.05 -18.28
N TYR A 154 -5.29 7.30 -19.33
CA TYR A 154 -5.78 5.93 -19.19
C TYR A 154 -4.72 5.01 -18.59
N PHE A 155 -3.49 5.02 -19.13
CA PHE A 155 -2.41 4.19 -18.59
C PHE A 155 -1.98 4.62 -17.20
N LEU A 156 -2.00 5.93 -16.90
CA LEU A 156 -1.75 6.43 -15.54
C LEU A 156 -2.79 5.88 -14.57
N GLY A 157 -4.08 5.99 -14.90
CA GLY A 157 -5.17 5.45 -14.07
C GLY A 157 -5.09 3.92 -13.91
N LEU A 158 -4.73 3.19 -14.97
CA LEU A 158 -4.49 1.75 -14.89
C LEU A 158 -3.34 1.41 -13.94
N GLY A 159 -2.23 2.16 -14.00
CA GLY A 159 -1.11 2.02 -13.09
C GLY A 159 -1.50 2.27 -11.64
N THR A 160 -2.28 3.32 -11.37
CA THR A 160 -2.83 3.62 -10.05
C THR A 160 -3.71 2.47 -9.55
N LEU A 161 -4.60 1.92 -10.39
CA LEU A 161 -5.45 0.78 -10.01
C LEU A 161 -4.65 -0.50 -9.73
N LEU A 162 -3.62 -0.78 -10.52
CA LEU A 162 -2.71 -1.90 -10.29
C LEU A 162 -1.97 -1.75 -8.96
N PHE A 163 -1.47 -0.55 -8.68
CA PHE A 163 -0.82 -0.22 -7.42
C PHE A 163 -1.77 -0.38 -6.22
N SER A 164 -2.99 0.15 -6.31
CA SER A 164 -3.99 0.10 -5.23
C SER A 164 -4.38 -1.32 -4.82
N PHE A 165 -4.39 -2.27 -5.75
CA PHE A 165 -4.68 -3.68 -5.46
C PHE A 165 -3.42 -4.56 -5.41
N GLY A 166 -2.25 -3.94 -5.32
CA GLY A 166 -0.97 -4.60 -5.14
C GLY A 166 -0.77 -5.11 -3.71
N GLY A 167 0.06 -6.14 -3.57
CA GLY A 167 0.36 -6.76 -2.26
C GLY A 167 0.92 -8.18 -2.36
N HIS A 168 0.90 -8.76 -3.56
CA HIS A 168 1.28 -10.16 -3.82
C HIS A 168 2.67 -10.53 -3.37
N ALA A 169 3.61 -9.59 -3.37
CA ALA A 169 4.98 -9.82 -2.89
C ALA A 169 5.04 -10.21 -1.40
N ALA A 170 4.08 -9.77 -0.58
CA ALA A 170 4.03 -10.08 0.85
C ALA A 170 3.17 -11.31 1.18
N PHE A 171 2.30 -11.75 0.27
CA PHE A 171 1.32 -12.81 0.55
C PHE A 171 1.96 -14.14 0.98
N PRO A 172 3.01 -14.66 0.30
CA PRO A 172 3.65 -15.89 0.75
C PRO A 172 4.23 -15.81 2.17
N THR A 173 4.81 -14.67 2.56
CA THR A 173 5.28 -14.42 3.94
C THR A 173 4.11 -14.39 4.92
N ILE A 174 3.01 -13.70 4.58
CA ILE A 174 1.80 -13.68 5.41
C ILE A 174 1.25 -15.10 5.59
N VAL A 175 1.12 -15.88 4.51
CA VAL A 175 0.62 -17.26 4.57
C VAL A 175 1.53 -18.14 5.43
N ASN A 176 2.85 -17.94 5.33
CA ASN A 176 3.83 -18.64 6.15
C ASN A 176 3.67 -18.36 7.64
N ASP A 177 3.36 -17.11 8.01
CA ASP A 177 3.23 -16.67 9.40
C ASP A 177 1.82 -16.90 9.98
N MET A 178 0.84 -17.29 9.15
CA MET A 178 -0.50 -17.63 9.61
C MET A 178 -0.51 -18.91 10.45
N LYS A 179 -1.17 -18.85 11.62
CA LYS A 179 -1.46 -20.03 12.46
C LYS A 179 -2.20 -21.15 11.68
N LYS A 180 -3.06 -20.78 10.73
CA LYS A 180 -3.78 -21.71 9.85
C LYS A 180 -3.67 -21.24 8.38
N PRO A 181 -2.61 -21.63 7.65
CA PRO A 181 -2.37 -21.20 6.27
C PRO A 181 -3.53 -21.50 5.31
N SER A 182 -4.28 -22.58 5.54
CA SER A 182 -5.44 -22.96 4.72
C SER A 182 -6.62 -21.97 4.77
N HIS A 183 -6.63 -21.02 5.70
CA HIS A 183 -7.64 -19.97 5.75
C HIS A 183 -7.25 -18.71 4.96
N PHE A 184 -6.06 -18.68 4.36
CA PHE A 184 -5.60 -17.51 3.62
C PHE A 184 -6.57 -17.09 2.52
N ALA A 185 -7.08 -18.03 1.71
CA ALA A 185 -8.03 -17.70 0.63
C ALA A 185 -9.26 -16.93 1.14
N ARG A 186 -9.84 -17.35 2.27
CA ARG A 186 -10.97 -16.65 2.90
C ARG A 186 -10.58 -15.26 3.38
N SER A 187 -9.39 -15.14 3.98
CA SER A 187 -8.81 -13.87 4.42
C SER A 187 -8.60 -12.90 3.25
N SER A 188 -8.02 -13.38 2.14
CA SER A 188 -7.79 -12.57 0.94
C SER A 188 -9.09 -12.08 0.32
N ILE A 189 -10.09 -12.95 0.18
CA ILE A 189 -11.40 -12.56 -0.37
C ILE A 189 -12.03 -11.45 0.48
N PHE A 190 -12.00 -11.60 1.81
CA PHE A 190 -12.49 -10.57 2.72
C PHE A 190 -11.71 -9.26 2.59
N ALA A 191 -10.37 -9.33 2.55
CA ALA A 191 -9.50 -8.16 2.45
C ALA A 191 -9.72 -7.37 1.14
N PHE A 192 -9.76 -8.05 0.00
CA PHE A 192 -10.03 -7.40 -1.29
C PHE A 192 -11.45 -6.87 -1.40
N GLY A 193 -12.44 -7.58 -0.83
CA GLY A 193 -13.81 -7.08 -0.73
C GLY A 193 -13.89 -5.80 0.10
N ALA A 194 -13.28 -5.78 1.28
CA ALA A 194 -13.22 -4.60 2.14
C ALA A 194 -12.51 -3.42 1.47
N ALA A 195 -11.36 -3.66 0.82
CA ALA A 195 -10.65 -2.64 0.06
C ALA A 195 -11.50 -2.08 -1.10
N GLY A 196 -12.22 -2.94 -1.83
CA GLY A 196 -13.15 -2.51 -2.87
C GLY A 196 -14.28 -1.62 -2.32
N CYS A 197 -14.90 -2.02 -1.21
CA CYS A 197 -15.94 -1.25 -0.52
C CYS A 197 -15.43 0.10 0.01
N MET A 198 -14.14 0.23 0.28
CA MET A 198 -13.52 1.48 0.70
C MET A 198 -13.14 2.38 -0.49
N TYR A 199 -12.49 1.82 -1.51
CA TYR A 199 -11.94 2.60 -2.61
C TYR A 199 -13.02 3.09 -3.57
N ILE A 200 -13.97 2.23 -3.96
CA ILE A 200 -14.95 2.56 -5.00
C ILE A 200 -15.83 3.76 -4.59
N PRO A 201 -16.47 3.78 -3.40
CA PRO A 201 -17.32 4.90 -3.04
C PRO A 201 -16.57 6.22 -2.95
N VAL A 202 -15.37 6.20 -2.37
CA VAL A 202 -14.51 7.39 -2.23
C VAL A 202 -14.13 7.95 -3.59
N SER A 203 -13.68 7.10 -4.52
CA SER A 203 -13.33 7.54 -5.88
C SER A 203 -14.54 8.08 -6.65
N VAL A 204 -15.70 7.43 -6.54
CA VAL A 204 -16.93 7.87 -7.20
C VAL A 204 -17.40 9.21 -6.64
N ILE A 205 -17.49 9.35 -5.32
CA ILE A 205 -17.93 10.58 -4.66
C ILE A 205 -16.98 11.73 -4.99
N ALA A 206 -15.66 11.51 -4.90
CA ALA A 206 -14.67 12.53 -5.24
C ALA A 206 -14.81 12.99 -6.70
N TYR A 207 -14.98 12.06 -7.65
CA TYR A 207 -15.16 12.41 -9.06
C TYR A 207 -16.48 13.16 -9.31
N VAL A 208 -17.57 12.73 -8.67
CA VAL A 208 -18.88 13.40 -8.79
C VAL A 208 -18.81 14.84 -8.26
N VAL A 209 -18.12 15.07 -7.13
CA VAL A 209 -18.03 16.39 -6.50
C VAL A 209 -17.07 17.32 -7.25
N TYR A 210 -15.87 16.85 -7.58
CA TYR A 210 -14.78 17.71 -8.07
C TYR A 210 -14.53 17.59 -9.58
N GLY A 211 -15.02 16.54 -10.25
CA GLY A 211 -14.85 16.34 -11.69
C GLY A 211 -13.37 16.25 -12.11
N ASN A 212 -13.00 17.01 -13.14
CA ASN A 212 -11.62 17.13 -13.61
C ASN A 212 -10.74 18.10 -12.78
N SER A 213 -11.32 18.79 -11.80
CA SER A 213 -10.61 19.71 -10.89
C SER A 213 -9.93 18.99 -9.72
N VAL A 214 -10.03 17.66 -9.66
CA VAL A 214 -9.30 16.84 -8.67
C VAL A 214 -7.80 17.09 -8.82
N ARG A 215 -7.16 17.52 -7.73
CA ARG A 215 -5.70 17.68 -7.67
C ARG A 215 -5.02 16.31 -7.59
N ASP A 216 -3.69 16.28 -7.70
CA ASP A 216 -2.89 15.03 -7.62
C ASP A 216 -3.28 14.11 -6.43
N SER A 217 -3.69 14.74 -5.32
CA SER A 217 -4.32 14.07 -4.20
C SER A 217 -5.72 14.63 -4.00
N VAL A 218 -6.69 13.72 -3.87
CA VAL A 218 -8.08 14.07 -3.51
C VAL A 218 -8.17 14.82 -2.18
N ILE A 219 -7.23 14.58 -1.25
CA ILE A 219 -7.13 15.29 0.03
C ILE A 219 -7.05 16.79 -0.23
N ASN A 220 -6.19 17.19 -1.18
CA ASN A 220 -5.96 18.60 -1.52
C ASN A 220 -7.08 19.24 -2.34
N SER A 221 -8.12 18.47 -2.68
CA SER A 221 -9.33 18.96 -3.35
C SER A 221 -10.43 19.35 -2.36
N ILE A 222 -10.35 18.90 -1.09
CA ILE A 222 -11.27 19.29 -0.03
C ILE A 222 -11.10 20.79 0.27
N GLN A 223 -12.21 21.53 0.33
CA GLN A 223 -12.19 22.98 0.52
C GLN A 223 -12.03 23.37 1.99
N ASN A 224 -12.55 22.56 2.92
CA ASN A 224 -12.40 22.80 4.35
C ASN A 224 -10.98 22.45 4.82
N THR A 225 -10.18 23.46 5.14
CA THR A 225 -8.79 23.29 5.58
C THR A 225 -8.66 22.38 6.82
N GLY A 226 -9.53 22.52 7.81
CA GLY A 226 -9.45 21.70 9.03
C GLY A 226 -9.67 20.21 8.74
N LEU A 227 -10.66 19.89 7.92
CA LEU A 227 -10.97 18.53 7.51
C LEU A 227 -9.92 17.97 6.56
N GLN A 228 -9.47 18.77 5.59
CA GLN A 228 -8.35 18.44 4.70
C GLN A 228 -7.13 18.02 5.52
N GLN A 229 -6.74 18.81 6.52
CA GLN A 229 -5.56 18.50 7.32
C GLN A 229 -5.76 17.30 8.25
N ALA A 230 -6.97 17.08 8.77
CA ALA A 230 -7.27 15.87 9.53
C ALA A 230 -7.10 14.60 8.68
N VAL A 231 -7.63 14.60 7.45
CA VAL A 231 -7.44 13.50 6.47
C VAL A 231 -5.96 13.36 6.13
N ASN A 232 -5.26 14.48 5.92
CA ASN A 232 -3.84 14.54 5.60
C ASN A 232 -2.98 13.83 6.66
N ILE A 233 -3.20 14.13 7.95
CA ILE A 233 -2.48 13.49 9.07
C ILE A 233 -2.77 11.99 9.13
N LEU A 234 -4.04 11.59 8.98
CA LEU A 234 -4.42 10.18 9.06
C LEU A 234 -3.81 9.34 7.92
N ILE A 235 -3.83 9.86 6.69
CA ILE A 235 -3.18 9.19 5.55
C ILE A 235 -1.66 9.17 5.70
N THR A 236 -1.06 10.25 6.22
CA THR A 236 0.38 10.25 6.53
C THR A 236 0.72 9.14 7.53
N LEU A 237 -0.02 9.05 8.63
CA LEU A 237 0.21 8.01 9.63
C LEU A 237 -0.01 6.61 9.05
N HIS A 238 -1.03 6.42 8.21
CA HIS A 238 -1.20 5.17 7.46
C HIS A 238 0.04 4.83 6.62
N CYS A 239 0.53 5.75 5.79
CA CYS A 239 1.68 5.50 4.92
C CYS A 239 2.96 5.17 5.72
N LEU A 240 3.23 5.89 6.81
CA LEU A 240 4.38 5.61 7.67
C LEU A 240 4.30 4.22 8.32
N LEU A 241 3.12 3.82 8.80
CA LEU A 241 2.89 2.49 9.36
C LEU A 241 2.88 1.39 8.29
N ALA A 242 2.39 1.66 7.09
CA ALA A 242 2.38 0.71 5.99
C ALA A 242 3.80 0.48 5.43
N LEU A 243 4.66 1.50 5.48
CA LEU A 243 6.07 1.40 5.07
C LEU A 243 6.83 0.32 5.86
N THR A 244 6.56 0.13 7.15
CA THR A 244 7.22 -0.92 7.94
C THR A 244 6.87 -2.33 7.43
N ILE A 245 5.66 -2.54 6.89
CA ILE A 245 5.23 -3.80 6.27
C ILE A 245 5.91 -3.99 4.90
N ILE A 246 5.89 -2.95 4.07
CA ILE A 246 6.40 -2.96 2.69
C ILE A 246 7.92 -3.19 2.64
N PHE A 247 8.65 -2.69 3.62
CA PHE A 247 10.10 -2.91 3.72
C PHE A 247 10.47 -4.32 4.17
N ASN A 248 9.58 -5.08 4.83
CA ASN A 248 9.95 -6.39 5.37
C ASN A 248 10.46 -7.37 4.29
N PRO A 249 9.80 -7.57 3.13
CA PRO A 249 10.37 -8.40 2.07
C PRO A 249 11.72 -7.87 1.53
N LEU A 250 11.93 -6.55 1.48
CA LEU A 250 13.21 -5.97 1.07
C LEU A 250 14.32 -6.28 2.08
N ASN A 251 14.01 -6.17 3.37
CA ASN A 251 14.94 -6.54 4.44
C ASN A 251 15.26 -8.03 4.37
N GLN A 252 14.26 -8.89 4.24
CA GLN A 252 14.46 -10.34 4.08
C GLN A 252 15.35 -10.67 2.86
N GLU A 253 15.23 -9.92 1.76
CA GLU A 253 16.12 -10.05 0.61
C GLU A 253 17.55 -9.59 0.94
N ALA A 254 17.69 -8.44 1.59
CA ALA A 254 18.97 -7.85 1.96
C ALA A 254 19.74 -8.69 2.99
N GLU A 255 19.12 -9.09 4.10
CA GLU A 255 19.85 -9.83 5.12
C GLU A 255 20.19 -11.28 4.68
N GLU A 256 19.59 -11.79 3.60
CA GLU A 256 20.05 -13.01 2.91
C GLU A 256 21.30 -12.75 2.10
N LEU A 257 21.34 -11.65 1.35
CA LEU A 257 22.52 -11.26 0.58
C LEU A 257 23.73 -11.07 1.50
N PHE A 258 23.52 -10.53 2.70
CA PHE A 258 24.56 -10.29 3.70
C PHE A 258 24.77 -11.44 4.71
N ASN A 259 24.09 -12.58 4.56
CA ASN A 259 24.18 -13.73 5.48
C ASN A 259 24.02 -13.36 6.97
N VAL A 260 23.12 -12.43 7.29
CA VAL A 260 22.91 -11.99 8.67
C VAL A 260 22.27 -13.13 9.49
N PRO A 261 22.84 -13.47 10.68
CA PRO A 261 22.36 -14.58 11.50
C PRO A 261 20.96 -14.33 12.07
N HIS A 262 20.23 -15.43 12.30
CA HIS A 262 18.89 -15.40 12.89
C HIS A 262 18.96 -15.03 14.38
N SER A 263 18.32 -13.92 14.78
CA SER A 263 17.95 -13.63 16.18
C SER A 263 16.45 -13.38 16.24
#